data_AF-A0A3B0QT20-F1
#
_entry.id   AF-A0A3B0QT20-F1
#
_cell.length_a   1.000
_cell.length_b   1.000
_cell.length_c   1.000
_cell.angle_alpha   90.00
_cell.angle_beta   90.00
_cell.angle_gamma   90.00
#
_symmetry.space_group_name_H-M   'P 1'
#
loop_
_entity.id
_entity.type
_entity.pdbx_description
1 polymer ?
#
loop_
_entity_poly.entity_id
_entity_poly.type
_entity_poly.pdbx_seq_one_letter_code
_entity_poly.pdbx_strand_id
1 'polypeptide(L)'
;PEGGVSVDFKTSFSQKLDNVKGCLKTILEVTVEFKDVANPPIEIDVSVAGYFSVKDLKNLKALEEFSAVNAPAFIFPFAREIIANLTLKSGFPPLLLPPGNIINLVGQSKVKSANKKSVKKKSAKKIKK
;
A
#
# COMPACT_ATOMS: atom_id res chain seq x y z
N PRO A 1 -20.88 -9.32 21.56
CA PRO A 1 -20.91 -8.73 22.92
C PRO A 1 -21.33 -7.26 22.85
N GLU A 2 -22.19 -6.79 23.74
CA GLU A 2 -22.63 -5.39 23.87
C GLU A 2 -21.52 -4.44 24.40
N GLY A 3 -20.30 -4.63 23.91
CA GLY A 3 -19.15 -3.78 24.12
C GLY A 3 -18.37 -3.77 22.81
N GLY A 4 -18.50 -2.69 22.06
CA GLY A 4 -17.79 -2.53 20.78
C GLY A 4 -16.30 -2.48 21.05
N VAL A 5 -15.58 -3.53 20.63
CA VAL A 5 -14.11 -3.55 20.68
C VAL A 5 -13.61 -2.47 19.74
N SER A 6 -12.78 -1.53 20.23
CA SER A 6 -12.11 -0.55 19.39
C SER A 6 -11.07 -1.25 18.53
N VAL A 7 -11.17 -1.05 17.23
CA VAL A 7 -10.27 -1.62 16.22
C VAL A 7 -9.60 -0.50 15.45
N ASP A 8 -8.27 -0.49 15.46
CA ASP A 8 -7.45 0.38 14.62
C ASP A 8 -6.86 -0.41 13.45
N PHE A 9 -6.52 0.28 12.38
CA PHE A 9 -5.80 -0.34 11.27
C PHE A 9 -4.77 0.61 10.67
N LYS A 10 -3.68 0.03 10.17
CA LYS A 10 -2.61 0.72 9.44
C LYS A 10 -2.47 0.08 8.08
N THR A 11 -2.24 0.90 7.05
CA THR A 11 -2.05 0.43 5.67
C THR A 11 -0.73 0.97 5.12
N SER A 12 0.06 0.07 4.56
CA SER A 12 1.38 0.30 3.98
C SER A 12 1.37 -0.18 2.53
N PHE A 13 2.12 0.48 1.66
CA PHE A 13 2.16 0.13 0.24
C PHE A 13 3.55 0.26 -0.32
N SER A 14 3.99 -0.77 -1.04
CA SER A 14 5.29 -0.81 -1.70
C SER A 14 5.19 -1.33 -3.12
N GLN A 15 6.04 -0.79 -4.00
CA GLN A 15 6.07 -1.16 -5.41
C GLN A 15 7.50 -1.31 -5.90
N LYS A 16 7.68 -2.32 -6.75
CA LYS A 16 8.92 -2.57 -7.46
C LYS A 16 8.62 -2.73 -8.94
N LEU A 17 9.02 -1.72 -9.71
CA LEU A 17 8.94 -1.73 -11.16
C LEU A 17 10.29 -2.19 -11.75
N ASP A 18 10.23 -3.16 -12.65
CA ASP A 18 11.35 -3.64 -13.46
C ASP A 18 11.11 -3.22 -14.92
N ASN A 19 11.75 -2.11 -15.30
CA ASN A 19 11.62 -1.54 -16.64
C ASN A 19 12.32 -2.36 -17.72
N VAL A 20 13.23 -3.27 -17.35
CA VAL A 20 13.89 -4.15 -18.32
C VAL A 20 12.97 -5.30 -18.69
N LYS A 21 12.24 -5.84 -17.71
CA LYS A 21 11.31 -6.96 -17.91
C LYS A 21 9.87 -6.55 -18.20
N GLY A 22 9.52 -5.27 -18.03
CA GLY A 22 8.14 -4.81 -18.17
C GLY A 22 7.21 -5.38 -17.10
N CYS A 23 7.73 -5.52 -15.88
CA CYS A 23 7.03 -6.15 -14.75
C CYS A 23 6.92 -5.18 -13.56
N LEU A 24 5.78 -5.24 -12.88
CA LEU A 24 5.50 -4.48 -11.67
C LEU A 24 5.04 -5.44 -10.58
N LYS A 25 5.75 -5.46 -9.46
CA LYS A 25 5.28 -6.06 -8.21
C LYS A 25 4.72 -4.95 -7.32
N THR A 26 3.51 -5.15 -6.82
CA THR A 26 2.85 -4.26 -5.88
C THR A 26 2.47 -5.05 -4.64
N ILE A 27 2.74 -4.51 -3.45
CA ILE A 27 2.40 -5.13 -2.17
C ILE A 27 1.60 -4.12 -1.35
N LEU A 28 0.42 -4.54 -0.89
CA LEU A 28 -0.37 -3.86 0.13
C LEU A 28 -0.25 -4.65 1.42
N GLU A 29 0.20 -3.98 2.47
CA GLU A 29 0.26 -4.49 3.83
C GLU A 29 -0.81 -3.78 4.65
N VAL A 30 -1.56 -4.55 5.43
CA VAL A 30 -2.57 -4.03 6.33
C VAL A 30 -2.42 -4.72 7.67
N THR A 31 -2.28 -3.92 8.72
CA THR A 31 -2.20 -4.35 10.10
C THR A 31 -3.45 -3.89 10.81
N VAL A 32 -4.12 -4.79 11.53
CA VAL A 32 -5.33 -4.52 12.31
C VAL A 32 -5.03 -4.80 13.78
N GLU A 33 -5.21 -3.78 14.63
CA GLU A 33 -4.91 -3.82 16.06
C GLU A 33 -6.21 -3.73 16.87
N PHE A 34 -6.44 -4.70 17.76
CA PHE A 34 -7.61 -4.71 18.66
C PHE A 34 -7.21 -4.12 20.01
N LYS A 35 -7.75 -2.95 20.36
CA LYS A 35 -7.31 -2.16 21.53
C LYS A 35 -7.90 -2.61 22.87
N ASP A 36 -9.13 -3.09 22.86
CA ASP A 36 -9.88 -3.39 24.09
C ASP A 36 -9.92 -4.88 24.42
N VAL A 37 -9.05 -5.68 23.81
CA VAL A 37 -8.93 -7.11 24.09
C VAL A 37 -7.88 -7.30 25.17
N ALA A 38 -8.32 -7.75 26.35
CA ALA A 38 -7.44 -8.05 27.46
C ALA A 38 -6.60 -9.30 27.16
N ASN A 39 -5.29 -9.07 27.02
CA ASN A 39 -4.14 -9.99 27.12
C ASN A 39 -4.36 -11.49 26.73
N PRO A 40 -3.82 -11.98 25.61
CA PRO A 40 -2.88 -11.29 24.72
C PRO A 40 -3.58 -10.29 23.79
N PRO A 41 -2.91 -9.18 23.43
CA PRO A 41 -3.36 -8.32 22.35
C PRO A 41 -3.49 -9.14 21.06
N ILE A 42 -4.57 -8.93 20.32
CA ILE A 42 -4.79 -9.58 19.03
C ILE A 42 -4.38 -8.59 17.94
N GLU A 43 -3.61 -9.08 16.98
CA GLU A 43 -3.20 -8.35 15.80
C GLU A 43 -3.41 -9.24 14.56
N ILE A 44 -3.85 -8.64 13.45
CA ILE A 44 -4.00 -9.33 12.18
C ILE A 44 -3.17 -8.59 11.14
N ASP A 45 -2.16 -9.27 10.61
CA ASP A 45 -1.35 -8.80 9.49
C ASP A 45 -1.75 -9.50 8.19
N VAL A 46 -2.06 -8.69 7.18
CA VAL A 46 -2.42 -9.15 5.84
C VAL A 46 -1.50 -8.50 4.83
N SER A 47 -0.84 -9.32 4.01
CA SER A 47 -0.03 -8.89 2.87
C SER A 47 -0.61 -9.44 1.58
N VAL A 48 -1.00 -8.55 0.65
CA VAL A 48 -1.51 -8.92 -0.67
C VAL A 48 -0.55 -8.42 -1.73
N ALA A 49 -0.07 -9.34 -2.56
CA ALA A 49 0.83 -9.03 -3.67
C ALA A 49 0.11 -9.15 -5.02
N GLY A 50 0.19 -8.07 -5.81
CA GLY A 50 -0.22 -8.04 -7.21
C GLY A 50 0.99 -8.02 -8.14
N TYR A 51 0.96 -8.86 -9.17
CA TYR A 51 1.96 -8.88 -10.24
C TYR A 51 1.30 -8.42 -11.53
N PHE A 52 1.85 -7.37 -12.13
CA PHE A 52 1.36 -6.78 -13.36
C PHE A 52 2.49 -6.75 -14.39
N SER A 53 2.16 -6.90 -15.66
CA SER A 53 3.14 -6.83 -16.74
C SER A 53 2.53 -6.28 -18.02
N VAL A 54 3.39 -5.78 -18.90
CA VAL A 54 3.04 -5.41 -20.27
C VAL A 54 3.65 -6.42 -21.23
N LYS A 55 2.91 -6.77 -22.28
CA LYS A 55 3.42 -7.67 -23.34
C LYS A 55 4.43 -7.00 -24.26
N ASP A 56 4.24 -5.71 -24.53
CA ASP A 56 5.13 -4.89 -25.36
C ASP A 56 5.84 -3.86 -24.47
N LEU A 57 7.17 -3.86 -24.51
CA LEU A 57 8.02 -2.93 -23.76
C LEU A 57 7.86 -1.47 -24.23
N LYS A 58 7.30 -1.21 -25.42
CA LYS A 58 6.92 0.15 -25.82
C LYS A 58 5.86 0.76 -24.89
N ASN A 59 5.13 -0.08 -24.15
CA ASN A 59 4.09 0.34 -23.19
C ASN A 59 4.61 0.49 -21.75
N LEU A 60 5.93 0.54 -21.52
CA LEU A 60 6.51 0.73 -20.19
C LEU A 60 5.97 1.98 -19.48
N LYS A 61 5.77 3.08 -20.22
CA LYS A 61 5.18 4.31 -19.68
C LYS A 61 3.75 4.09 -19.16
N ALA A 62 2.96 3.26 -19.85
CA ALA A 62 1.62 2.90 -19.39
C ALA A 62 1.68 2.05 -18.11
N LEU A 63 2.69 1.18 -17.97
CA LEU A 63 2.90 0.42 -16.74
C LEU A 63 3.30 1.32 -15.56
N GLU A 64 4.12 2.35 -15.80
CA GLU A 64 4.47 3.38 -14.81
C GLU A 64 3.24 4.19 -14.37
N GLU A 65 2.39 4.60 -15.30
CA GLU A 65 1.14 5.32 -14.99
C GLU A 65 0.14 4.42 -14.27
N PHE A 66 0.05 3.15 -14.68
CA PHE A 66 -0.77 2.12 -14.04
C PHE A 66 -0.31 1.84 -12.61
N SER A 67 1.00 1.83 -12.35
CA SER A 67 1.53 1.53 -11.02
C SER A 67 1.02 2.52 -9.98
N ALA A 68 0.91 3.80 -10.33
CA ALA A 68 0.52 4.82 -9.37
C ALA A 68 -0.91 4.62 -8.86
N VAL A 69 -1.89 4.41 -9.73
CA VAL A 69 -3.32 4.48 -9.36
C VAL A 69 -3.98 3.12 -9.43
N ASN A 70 -3.82 2.43 -10.55
CA ASN A 70 -4.60 1.23 -10.85
C ASN A 70 -4.09 0.04 -10.05
N ALA A 71 -2.77 -0.23 -10.04
CA ALA A 71 -2.22 -1.37 -9.29
C ALA A 71 -2.70 -1.43 -7.82
N PRO A 72 -2.65 -0.35 -7.02
CA PRO A 72 -3.24 -0.34 -5.67
C PRO A 72 -4.76 -0.57 -5.66
N ALA A 73 -5.50 0.06 -6.57
CA ALA A 73 -6.95 -0.08 -6.66
C ALA A 73 -7.40 -1.51 -6.98
N PHE A 74 -6.60 -2.25 -7.75
CA PHE A 74 -6.86 -3.66 -8.07
C PHE A 74 -6.64 -4.58 -6.86
N ILE A 75 -5.62 -4.35 -6.04
CA ILE A 75 -5.30 -5.28 -4.94
C ILE A 75 -6.07 -5.01 -3.65
N PHE A 76 -6.54 -3.78 -3.43
CA PHE A 76 -7.22 -3.42 -2.19
C PHE A 76 -8.54 -4.18 -1.93
N PRO A 77 -9.42 -4.43 -2.91
CA PRO A 77 -10.63 -5.21 -2.70
C PRO A 77 -10.36 -6.60 -2.11
N PHE A 78 -9.25 -7.23 -2.52
CA PHE A 78 -8.83 -8.52 -1.97
C PHE A 78 -8.39 -8.41 -0.52
N ALA A 79 -7.57 -7.42 -0.17
CA ALA A 79 -7.17 -7.18 1.22
C ALA A 79 -8.38 -6.86 2.12
N ARG A 80 -9.32 -6.04 1.63
CA ARG A 80 -10.56 -5.69 2.33
C ARG A 80 -11.43 -6.91 2.60
N GLU A 81 -11.58 -7.81 1.62
CA GLU A 81 -12.35 -9.05 1.77
C GLU A 81 -11.70 -10.00 2.78
N ILE A 82 -10.37 -10.19 2.67
CA ILE A 82 -9.61 -11.04 3.60
C ILE A 82 -9.76 -10.53 5.03
N ILE A 83 -9.62 -9.23 5.26
CA ILE A 83 -9.74 -8.63 6.60
C ILE A 83 -11.15 -8.77 7.16
N ALA A 84 -12.18 -8.48 6.35
CA ALA A 84 -13.56 -8.64 6.76
C ALA A 84 -13.85 -10.09 7.18
N ASN A 85 -13.35 -11.06 6.42
CA ASN A 85 -13.48 -12.48 6.73
C ASN A 85 -12.69 -12.91 7.95
N LEU A 86 -11.44 -12.46 8.11
CA LEU A 86 -10.60 -12.82 9.26
C LEU A 86 -11.18 -12.26 10.56
N THR A 87 -11.59 -10.99 10.56
CA THR A 87 -12.25 -10.38 11.74
C THR A 87 -13.55 -11.09 12.11
N LEU A 88 -14.38 -11.44 11.13
CA LEU A 88 -15.59 -12.23 11.34
C LEU A 88 -15.29 -13.62 11.92
N LYS A 89 -14.33 -14.36 11.33
CA LYS A 89 -13.94 -15.70 11.78
C LYS A 89 -13.31 -15.71 13.17
N SER A 90 -12.70 -14.60 13.57
CA SER A 90 -12.15 -14.40 14.91
C SER A 90 -13.22 -14.05 15.97
N GLY A 91 -14.50 -13.99 15.59
CA GLY A 91 -15.61 -13.70 16.51
C GLY A 91 -15.87 -12.21 16.75
N PHE A 92 -15.22 -11.33 15.98
CA PHE A 92 -15.45 -9.89 16.01
C PHE A 92 -16.43 -9.47 14.89
N PRO A 93 -17.07 -8.29 15.00
CA PRO A 93 -17.77 -7.71 13.86
C PRO A 93 -16.82 -7.55 12.66
N PRO A 94 -17.31 -7.73 11.42
CA PRO A 94 -16.47 -7.63 10.23
C PRO A 94 -15.90 -6.22 10.08
N LEU A 95 -14.56 -6.11 10.06
CA LEU A 95 -13.88 -4.85 9.79
C LEU A 95 -13.89 -4.56 8.29
N LEU A 96 -14.70 -3.60 7.88
CA LEU A 96 -14.74 -3.12 6.50
C LEU A 96 -13.78 -1.94 6.33
N LEU A 97 -12.64 -2.19 5.67
CA LEU A 97 -11.72 -1.10 5.33
C LEU A 97 -12.43 -0.03 4.47
N PRO A 98 -12.29 1.26 4.79
CA PRO A 98 -12.84 2.34 3.98
C PRO A 98 -12.08 2.48 2.66
N PRO A 99 -12.75 2.76 1.53
CA PRO A 99 -12.11 2.89 0.22
C PRO A 99 -11.12 4.06 0.14
N GLY A 100 -11.30 5.10 0.97
CA GLY A 100 -10.53 6.35 0.91
C GLY A 100 -9.08 6.27 1.37
N ASN A 101 -8.69 5.28 2.18
CA ASN A 101 -7.34 5.26 2.77
C ASN A 101 -6.23 5.02 1.73
N ILE A 102 -6.55 4.43 0.58
CA ILE A 102 -5.60 4.12 -0.50
C ILE A 102 -5.25 5.36 -1.33
N ILE A 103 -6.25 6.19 -1.63
CA ILE A 103 -6.10 7.33 -2.55
C ILE A 103 -5.11 8.34 -1.97
N ASN A 104 -5.16 8.54 -0.65
CA ASN A 104 -4.21 9.39 0.08
C ASN A 104 -2.79 8.82 0.05
N LEU A 105 -2.62 7.50 0.12
CA LEU A 105 -1.31 6.83 0.01
C LEU A 105 -0.73 6.93 -1.42
N VAL A 106 -1.57 6.75 -2.43
CA VAL A 106 -1.22 6.89 -3.85
C VAL A 106 -0.74 8.30 -4.19
N GLY A 107 -1.41 9.32 -3.64
CA GLY A 107 -1.02 10.74 -3.80
C GLY A 107 0.37 11.03 -3.25
N GLN A 108 0.75 10.41 -2.13
CA GLN A 108 2.07 10.62 -1.51
C GLN A 108 3.22 10.01 -2.32
N SER A 109 2.99 8.93 -3.08
CA SER A 109 4.00 8.31 -3.94
C SER A 109 4.45 9.22 -5.10
N LYS A 110 3.56 10.07 -5.63
CA LYS A 110 3.93 11.10 -6.63
C LYS A 110 4.86 12.17 -6.04
N VAL A 111 4.64 12.55 -4.78
CA VAL A 111 5.44 13.58 -4.08
C VAL A 111 6.84 13.06 -3.71
N LYS A 112 6.97 11.78 -3.31
CA LYS A 112 8.27 11.19 -2.94
C LYS A 112 9.22 11.00 -4.14
N SER A 113 8.69 10.76 -5.34
CA SER A 113 9.49 10.63 -6.57
C SER A 113 9.93 11.97 -7.17
N ALA A 114 9.16 13.06 -6.95
CA ALA A 114 9.55 14.40 -7.37
C ALA A 114 10.67 15.00 -6.50
N ASN A 115 10.72 14.69 -5.20
CA ASN A 115 11.67 15.30 -4.27
C ASN A 115 13.07 14.64 -4.25
N LYS A 116 13.28 13.51 -4.95
CA LYS A 116 14.62 12.89 -5.10
C LYS A 116 15.51 13.58 -6.15
N LYS A 117 14.99 14.47 -7.00
CA LYS A 117 15.77 15.21 -8.02
C LYS A 117 16.30 16.58 -7.57
N SER A 118 15.80 17.14 -6.47
CA SER A 118 16.15 18.51 -5.99
C SER A 118 17.33 18.57 -5.00
N VAL A 119 17.73 17.46 -4.35
CA VAL A 119 18.80 17.48 -3.33
C VAL A 119 20.22 17.34 -3.91
N LYS A 120 20.40 16.77 -5.12
CA LYS A 120 21.75 16.48 -5.67
C LYS A 120 22.47 17.67 -6.35
N LYS A 121 21.87 18.86 -6.51
CA LYS A 121 22.49 19.98 -7.26
C LYS A 121 23.12 21.11 -6.41
N LYS A 122 22.95 21.15 -5.08
CA LYS A 122 23.49 22.24 -4.24
C LYS A 122 24.89 21.99 -3.64
N SER A 123 25.42 20.76 -3.63
CA SER A 123 26.70 20.47 -2.95
C SER A 123 27.96 20.55 -3.83
N ALA A 124 27.86 20.82 -5.14
CA ALA A 124 29.01 20.76 -6.06
C ALA A 124 29.56 22.12 -6.56
N LYS A 125 29.06 23.27 -6.07
CA LYS A 125 29.49 24.60 -6.57
C LYS A 125 30.26 25.46 -5.56
N LYS A 126 30.72 24.91 -4.43
CA LYS A 126 31.44 25.67 -3.39
C LYS A 126 32.85 25.14 -3.12
N ILE A 127 33.60 24.81 -4.18
CA ILE A 127 35.07 24.67 -4.12
C ILE A 127 35.62 25.15 -5.47
N LYS A 128 35.99 26.43 -5.54
CA LYS A 128 36.93 27.09 -6.47
C LYS A 128 36.62 28.58 -6.53
N LYS A 129 37.19 29.33 -5.59
CA LYS A 129 37.90 30.61 -5.77
C LYS A 129 38.38 31.08 -4.41
#